data_AF-A0ABD1J8A3-F1
#
_entry.id   AF-A0ABD1J8A3-F1
#
_cell.length_a   1.000
_cell.length_b   1.000
_cell.length_c   1.000
_cell.angle_alpha   90.00
_cell.angle_beta   90.00
_cell.angle_gamma   90.00
#
_symmetry.space_group_name_H-M   'P 1'
#
loop_
_entity.id
_entity.type
_entity.pdbx_description
1 polymer ?
#
loop_
_entity_poly.entity_id
_entity_poly.type
_entity_poly.pdbx_seq_one_letter_code
_entity_poly.pdbx_strand_id
1 'polypeptide(L)'
;MTDIAKEVFGVVPEQGSIEKWTLSTASVRVEVISLGCIITSIKTADRHGNFADVVLGFDDLASYVSNPRYFGAVVGRVANRIAKGRFAIDGQEYKLAVNNGPNALHGGLRGFNKALWTSETVENGVRFSHCSPDGDEGYPGNLRVSVTYCLEKHTLSVHYSAHTDKTTPVNLTNHSYFNLGGQGKADIYDHEVTVFAQTYLPVDDTMIPTGEVKPVENTPFDLRAPVLIGSRLKELPGPGFDHNFCLWEPGQPREERHCARVVHPESGRVLEVSTTQPGVQFYTSNFLDGTLPGKGGASYPKHSAFCLETQNWPDAVNQPQFPDALLRPEEEYLHTTRFKFTVL
;
A
#
# COMPACT_ATOMS: atom_id res chain seq x y z
N MET A 1 -18.61 -11.93 15.40
CA MET A 1 -18.82 -12.38 14.02
C MET A 1 -18.69 -11.17 13.12
N THR A 2 -18.15 -11.36 11.92
CA THR A 2 -17.98 -10.30 10.94
C THR A 2 -19.14 -10.37 9.95
N ASP A 3 -19.87 -9.27 9.81
CA ASP A 3 -20.96 -9.16 8.85
C ASP A 3 -20.39 -8.81 7.48
N ILE A 4 -20.81 -9.55 6.45
CA ILE A 4 -20.32 -9.41 5.08
C ILE A 4 -21.51 -9.10 4.18
N ALA A 5 -21.48 -7.95 3.52
CA ALA A 5 -22.48 -7.54 2.54
C ALA A 5 -21.83 -7.28 1.18
N LYS A 6 -22.59 -7.51 0.11
CA LYS A 6 -22.17 -7.29 -1.27
C LYS A 6 -23.25 -6.55 -2.05
N GLU A 7 -22.85 -5.54 -2.81
CA GLU A 7 -23.73 -4.81 -3.72
C GLU A 7 -22.99 -4.42 -5.01
N VAL A 8 -23.74 -4.04 -6.04
CA VAL A 8 -23.15 -3.47 -7.26
C VAL A 8 -22.73 -2.03 -6.97
N PHE A 9 -21.47 -1.70 -7.20
CA PHE A 9 -20.94 -0.34 -7.05
C PHE A 9 -21.15 0.50 -8.31
N GLY A 10 -21.03 -0.13 -9.47
CA GLY A 10 -21.19 0.53 -10.76
C GLY A 10 -20.71 -0.36 -11.91
N VAL A 11 -20.62 0.20 -13.10
CA VAL A 11 -20.15 -0.50 -14.30
C VAL A 11 -19.03 0.31 -14.93
N VAL A 12 -17.90 -0.33 -15.21
CA VAL A 12 -16.85 0.24 -16.06
C VAL A 12 -17.13 -0.23 -17.49
N PRO A 13 -17.30 0.69 -18.46
CA PRO A 13 -17.47 0.32 -19.86
C PRO A 13 -16.38 -0.66 -20.30
N GLU A 14 -16.76 -1.69 -21.05
CA GLU A 14 -15.87 -2.74 -21.58
C GLU A 14 -15.20 -3.67 -20.55
N GLN A 15 -15.12 -3.32 -19.26
CA GLN A 15 -14.61 -4.22 -18.21
C GLN A 15 -15.73 -4.99 -17.50
N GLY A 16 -16.87 -4.34 -17.24
CA GLY A 16 -18.04 -4.97 -16.63
C GLY A 16 -18.45 -4.39 -15.27
N SER A 17 -19.24 -5.16 -14.53
CA SER A 17 -19.79 -4.76 -13.23
C SER A 17 -18.73 -4.78 -12.13
N ILE A 18 -18.69 -3.72 -11.34
CA ILE A 18 -17.86 -3.60 -10.16
C ILE A 18 -18.70 -3.92 -8.94
N GLU A 19 -18.24 -4.84 -8.11
CA GLU A 19 -18.87 -5.20 -6.84
C GLU A 19 -18.21 -4.39 -5.72
N LYS A 20 -19.01 -3.94 -4.75
CA LYS A 20 -18.55 -3.42 -3.46
C LYS A 20 -18.88 -4.42 -2.37
N TRP A 21 -17.87 -4.73 -1.57
CA TRP A 21 -17.94 -5.58 -0.40
C TRP A 21 -17.82 -4.71 0.84
N THR A 22 -18.71 -4.93 1.81
CA THR A 22 -18.66 -4.27 3.12
C THR A 22 -18.41 -5.33 4.18
N LEU A 23 -17.30 -5.20 4.91
CA LEU A 23 -16.94 -6.03 6.06
C LEU A 23 -17.18 -5.20 7.32
N SER A 24 -17.99 -5.69 8.26
CA SER A 24 -18.33 -4.95 9.47
C SER A 24 -18.14 -5.78 10.74
N THR A 25 -17.56 -5.16 11.75
CA THR A 25 -17.57 -5.62 13.14
C THR A 25 -18.15 -4.51 14.01
N ALA A 26 -18.23 -4.74 15.33
CA ALA A 26 -18.62 -3.70 16.27
C ALA A 26 -17.62 -2.52 16.36
N SER A 27 -16.41 -2.64 15.80
CA SER A 27 -15.32 -1.68 16.01
C SER A 27 -14.77 -1.07 14.73
N VAL A 28 -14.90 -1.77 13.61
CA VAL A 28 -14.37 -1.35 12.31
C VAL A 28 -15.36 -1.72 11.22
N ARG A 29 -15.54 -0.83 10.24
CA ARG A 29 -16.23 -1.12 8.99
C ARG A 29 -15.31 -0.81 7.82
N VAL A 30 -15.14 -1.76 6.92
CA VAL A 30 -14.28 -1.64 5.73
C VAL A 30 -15.12 -1.84 4.48
N GLU A 31 -14.91 -0.99 3.49
CA GLU A 31 -15.52 -1.15 2.16
C GLU A 31 -14.41 -1.36 1.12
N VAL A 32 -14.56 -2.38 0.27
CA VAL A 32 -13.58 -2.76 -0.75
C VAL A 32 -14.32 -3.03 -2.06
N ILE A 33 -13.78 -2.58 -3.20
CA ILE A 33 -14.36 -2.82 -4.52
C ILE A 33 -13.52 -3.77 -5.38
N SER A 34 -14.17 -4.48 -6.31
CA SER A 34 -13.52 -5.45 -7.21
C SER A 34 -12.62 -4.81 -8.28
N LEU A 35 -12.75 -3.49 -8.52
CA LEU A 35 -11.77 -2.73 -9.27
C LEU A 35 -10.51 -2.56 -8.41
N GLY A 36 -9.38 -3.09 -8.87
CA GLY A 36 -8.08 -2.91 -8.24
C GLY A 36 -7.98 -3.38 -6.79
N CYS A 37 -8.95 -4.18 -6.31
CA CYS A 37 -9.07 -4.55 -4.91
C CYS A 37 -9.05 -3.32 -3.97
N ILE A 38 -9.65 -2.21 -4.41
CA ILE A 38 -9.50 -0.90 -3.76
C ILE A 38 -10.27 -0.84 -2.45
N ILE A 39 -9.58 -0.49 -1.36
CA ILE A 39 -10.23 -0.06 -0.12
C ILE A 39 -10.80 1.35 -0.34
N THR A 40 -12.12 1.49 -0.31
CA THR A 40 -12.80 2.78 -0.52
C THR A 40 -13.11 3.50 0.79
N SER A 41 -13.22 2.76 1.90
CA SER A 41 -13.57 3.30 3.22
C SER A 41 -13.05 2.41 4.35
N ILE A 42 -12.55 3.02 5.42
CA ILE A 42 -12.27 2.35 6.71
C ILE A 42 -12.82 3.26 7.80
N LYS A 43 -13.90 2.86 8.44
CA LYS A 43 -14.51 3.60 9.55
C LYS A 43 -14.12 2.97 10.88
N THR A 44 -13.62 3.79 11.81
CA THR A 44 -13.29 3.36 13.17
C THR A 44 -13.61 4.44 14.21
N ALA A 45 -13.91 4.01 15.43
CA ALA A 45 -14.34 4.87 16.53
C ALA A 45 -13.19 5.74 17.07
N ASP A 46 -13.50 6.94 17.52
CA ASP A 46 -12.64 7.73 18.41
C ASP A 46 -12.87 7.36 19.90
N ARG A 47 -12.21 8.07 20.81
CA ARG A 47 -12.38 7.92 22.28
C ARG A 47 -13.78 8.17 22.82
N HIS A 48 -14.65 8.77 22.01
CA HIS A 48 -16.05 9.06 22.36
C HIS A 48 -17.02 8.10 21.66
N GLY A 49 -16.52 7.13 20.90
CA GLY A 49 -17.34 6.17 20.14
C GLY A 49 -17.80 6.69 18.78
N ASN A 50 -17.38 7.88 18.34
CA ASN A 50 -17.77 8.41 17.04
C ASN A 50 -16.92 7.80 15.92
N PHE A 51 -17.59 7.22 14.92
CA PHE A 51 -16.92 6.65 13.76
C PHE A 51 -16.61 7.74 12.73
N ALA A 52 -15.36 7.76 12.26
CA ALA A 52 -14.96 8.52 11.09
C ALA A 52 -14.28 7.59 10.09
N ASP A 53 -14.45 7.90 8.80
CA ASP A 53 -13.68 7.27 7.74
C ASP A 53 -12.26 7.83 7.76
N VAL A 54 -11.27 6.96 7.95
CA VAL A 54 -9.86 7.32 8.15
C VAL A 54 -9.00 7.09 6.91
N VAL A 55 -9.60 6.76 5.75
CA VAL A 55 -8.87 6.67 4.49
C VAL A 55 -9.40 7.63 3.44
N LEU A 56 -8.51 8.20 2.63
CA LEU A 56 -8.89 8.99 1.46
C LEU A 56 -9.51 8.10 0.39
N GLY A 57 -10.35 8.69 -0.46
CA GLY A 57 -10.99 7.99 -1.57
C GLY A 57 -11.97 8.88 -2.31
N PHE A 58 -12.86 8.26 -3.07
CA PHE A 58 -13.93 8.93 -3.82
C PHE A 58 -15.29 8.32 -3.48
N ASP A 59 -16.36 9.09 -3.72
CA ASP A 59 -17.74 8.61 -3.58
C ASP A 59 -18.20 7.82 -4.82
N ASP A 60 -17.60 8.07 -5.99
CA ASP A 60 -18.02 7.50 -7.27
C ASP A 60 -16.94 6.66 -7.95
N LEU A 61 -17.37 5.72 -8.80
CA LEU A 61 -16.51 4.81 -9.54
C LEU A 61 -15.66 5.50 -10.61
N ALA A 62 -16.17 6.54 -11.28
CA ALA A 62 -15.44 7.19 -12.38
C ALA A 62 -14.17 7.90 -11.88
N SER A 63 -14.23 8.47 -10.68
CA SER A 63 -13.08 9.04 -9.99
C SER A 63 -12.02 7.98 -9.66
N TYR A 64 -12.39 6.75 -9.25
CA TYR A 64 -11.43 5.66 -9.07
C TYR A 64 -10.80 5.20 -10.38
N VAL A 65 -11.59 5.08 -11.46
CA VAL A 65 -11.10 4.66 -12.79
C VAL A 65 -10.06 5.65 -13.34
N SER A 66 -10.27 6.94 -13.10
CA SER A 66 -9.37 8.01 -13.56
C SER A 66 -8.28 8.38 -12.55
N ASN A 67 -8.24 7.75 -11.37
CA ASN A 67 -7.37 8.12 -10.27
C ASN A 67 -5.87 7.96 -10.61
N PRO A 68 -5.08 9.05 -10.64
CA PRO A 68 -3.64 8.96 -10.87
C PRO A 68 -2.84 8.67 -9.59
N ARG A 69 -3.48 8.61 -8.42
CA ARG A 69 -2.83 8.55 -7.09
C ARG A 69 -2.99 7.22 -6.35
N TYR A 70 -3.54 6.18 -7.00
CA TYR A 70 -3.61 4.82 -6.47
C TYR A 70 -4.38 4.66 -5.14
N PHE A 71 -5.28 5.60 -4.79
CA PHE A 71 -6.01 5.60 -3.51
C PHE A 71 -6.62 4.24 -3.19
N GLY A 72 -6.12 3.61 -2.11
CA GLY A 72 -6.66 2.38 -1.54
C GLY A 72 -6.41 1.13 -2.37
N ALA A 73 -5.77 1.25 -3.54
CA ALA A 73 -5.64 0.17 -4.49
C ALA A 73 -4.57 -0.85 -4.10
N VAL A 74 -4.76 -2.09 -4.53
CA VAL A 74 -3.64 -3.03 -4.64
C VAL A 74 -2.75 -2.60 -5.79
N VAL A 75 -1.45 -2.62 -5.54
CA VAL A 75 -0.41 -2.28 -6.50
C VAL A 75 0.38 -3.54 -6.87
N GLY A 76 0.62 -3.69 -8.17
CA GLY A 76 1.39 -4.79 -8.76
C GLY A 76 1.42 -4.68 -10.29
N ARG A 77 2.21 -5.48 -11.01
CA ARG A 77 2.94 -6.69 -10.55
C ARG A 77 4.10 -6.42 -9.59
N VAL A 78 4.77 -5.26 -9.75
CA VAL A 78 5.82 -4.79 -8.85
C VAL A 78 5.48 -3.39 -8.33
N ALA A 79 5.31 -3.29 -7.02
CA ALA A 79 5.14 -2.03 -6.31
C ALA A 79 6.44 -1.20 -6.28
N ASN A 80 6.27 0.11 -6.12
CA ASN A 80 7.31 1.12 -6.22
C ASN A 80 8.04 1.12 -7.58
N ARG A 81 9.28 1.63 -7.61
CA ARG A 81 10.01 1.94 -8.83
C ARG A 81 10.95 0.80 -9.26
N ILE A 82 11.12 0.68 -10.57
CA ILE A 82 12.19 -0.07 -11.22
C ILE A 82 13.00 0.90 -12.08
N ALA A 83 14.30 0.98 -11.81
CA ALA A 83 15.20 1.91 -12.47
C ALA A 83 15.16 1.78 -13.99
N LYS A 84 14.99 2.91 -14.69
CA LYS A 84 14.94 2.99 -16.17
C LYS A 84 13.84 2.15 -16.84
N GLY A 85 12.91 1.61 -16.04
CA GLY A 85 11.91 0.65 -16.51
C GLY A 85 12.51 -0.62 -17.09
N ARG A 86 13.62 -1.11 -16.52
CA ARG A 86 14.34 -2.28 -17.02
C ARG A 86 14.85 -3.16 -15.89
N PHE A 87 14.92 -4.44 -16.17
CA PHE A 87 15.56 -5.43 -15.32
C PHE A 87 15.99 -6.63 -16.17
N ALA A 88 16.79 -7.53 -15.59
CA ALA A 88 17.21 -8.75 -16.26
C ALA A 88 16.96 -9.98 -15.39
N ILE A 89 16.55 -11.09 -16.01
CA ILE A 89 16.47 -12.40 -15.38
C ILE A 89 17.29 -13.35 -16.24
N ASP A 90 18.25 -14.05 -15.63
CA ASP A 90 19.13 -15.01 -16.32
C ASP A 90 19.78 -14.45 -17.60
N GLY A 91 20.16 -13.17 -17.57
CA GLY A 91 20.79 -12.46 -18.70
C GLY A 91 19.82 -11.95 -19.77
N GLN A 92 18.52 -12.29 -19.70
CA GLN A 92 17.50 -11.74 -20.58
C GLN A 92 17.00 -10.39 -20.03
N GLU A 93 17.12 -9.32 -20.82
CA GLU A 93 16.59 -8.00 -20.49
C GLU A 93 15.08 -7.94 -20.76
N TYR A 94 14.35 -7.31 -19.83
CA TYR A 94 12.93 -6.96 -19.92
C TYR A 94 12.77 -5.44 -19.87
N LYS A 95 11.77 -4.92 -20.59
CA LYS A 95 11.47 -3.49 -20.67
C LYS A 95 10.03 -3.26 -20.26
N LEU A 96 9.84 -2.29 -19.37
CA LEU A 96 8.58 -1.84 -18.83
C LEU A 96 8.22 -0.47 -19.40
N ALA A 97 6.95 -0.08 -19.26
CA ALA A 97 6.55 1.28 -19.54
C ALA A 97 7.23 2.26 -18.58
N VAL A 98 7.87 3.31 -19.13
CA VAL A 98 8.43 4.42 -18.34
C VAL A 98 7.32 5.42 -18.01
N ASN A 99 6.45 5.02 -17.08
CA ASN A 99 5.30 5.82 -16.63
C ASN A 99 5.63 6.82 -15.52
N ASN A 100 6.85 6.77 -14.96
CA ASN A 100 7.36 7.75 -14.00
C ASN A 100 8.80 8.13 -14.37
N GLY A 101 8.95 8.87 -15.46
CA GLY A 101 10.23 9.12 -16.11
C GLY A 101 11.36 9.56 -15.17
N PRO A 102 12.56 8.95 -15.25
CA PRO A 102 12.99 7.95 -16.24
C PRO A 102 12.63 6.49 -15.89
N ASN A 103 11.82 6.24 -14.86
CA ASN A 103 11.59 4.92 -14.26
C ASN A 103 10.21 4.32 -14.60
N ALA A 104 10.05 3.02 -14.33
CA ALA A 104 8.73 2.39 -14.23
C ALA A 104 8.26 2.43 -12.77
N LEU A 105 6.96 2.60 -12.56
CA LEU A 105 6.34 2.75 -11.25
C LEU A 105 5.06 1.91 -11.15
N HIS A 106 4.88 1.22 -10.02
CA HIS A 106 3.62 0.62 -9.60
C HIS A 106 2.97 -0.28 -10.66
N GLY A 107 3.79 -1.13 -11.30
CA GLY A 107 3.32 -2.11 -12.27
C GLY A 107 3.03 -1.60 -13.68
N GLY A 108 3.20 -0.30 -13.97
CA GLY A 108 3.10 0.25 -15.32
C GLY A 108 1.85 1.09 -15.60
N LEU A 109 1.42 1.16 -16.85
CA LEU A 109 0.33 2.04 -17.29
C LEU A 109 -1.06 1.53 -16.86
N ARG A 110 -1.23 0.21 -16.88
CA ARG A 110 -2.42 -0.54 -16.48
C ARG A 110 -2.07 -1.62 -15.46
N GLY A 111 -1.37 -1.21 -14.39
CA GLY A 111 -1.08 -2.07 -13.25
C GLY A 111 -2.33 -2.61 -12.54
N PHE A 112 -2.10 -3.43 -11.51
CA PHE A 112 -3.16 -4.17 -10.81
C PHE A 112 -4.27 -3.30 -10.21
N ASN A 113 -3.97 -2.03 -9.93
CA ASN A 113 -4.92 -1.05 -9.44
C ASN A 113 -6.06 -0.73 -10.44
N LYS A 114 -5.87 -1.03 -11.73
CA LYS A 114 -6.87 -0.78 -12.79
C LYS A 114 -7.54 -2.06 -13.30
N ALA A 115 -7.12 -3.23 -12.81
CA ALA A 115 -7.70 -4.50 -13.22
C ALA A 115 -9.05 -4.74 -12.54
N LEU A 116 -9.96 -5.40 -13.25
CA LEU A 116 -11.14 -6.01 -12.64
C LEU A 116 -10.77 -7.38 -12.07
N TRP A 117 -11.02 -7.57 -10.78
CA TRP A 117 -10.78 -8.81 -10.07
C TRP A 117 -12.08 -9.59 -9.91
N THR A 118 -12.01 -10.92 -9.99
CA THR A 118 -13.14 -11.78 -9.60
C THR A 118 -13.18 -11.89 -8.08
N SER A 119 -14.37 -11.86 -7.48
CA SER A 119 -14.52 -11.92 -6.02
C SER A 119 -15.39 -13.07 -5.53
N GLU A 120 -15.00 -13.65 -4.39
CA GLU A 120 -15.75 -14.66 -3.66
C GLU A 120 -15.70 -14.38 -2.15
N THR A 121 -16.79 -14.72 -1.45
CA THR A 121 -16.83 -14.65 0.02
C THR A 121 -15.88 -15.70 0.61
N VAL A 122 -15.15 -15.33 1.66
CA VAL A 122 -14.41 -16.27 2.51
C VAL A 122 -14.80 -16.06 3.98
N GLU A 123 -14.25 -16.89 4.88
CA GLU A 123 -14.46 -16.69 6.31
C GLU A 123 -14.00 -15.28 6.73
N ASN A 124 -14.91 -14.54 7.37
CA ASN A 124 -14.69 -13.17 7.85
C ASN A 124 -14.23 -12.16 6.78
N GLY A 125 -14.44 -12.43 5.49
CA GLY A 125 -13.81 -11.62 4.45
C GLY A 125 -14.24 -11.86 3.02
N VAL A 126 -13.46 -11.30 2.11
CA VAL A 126 -13.58 -11.45 0.65
C VAL A 126 -12.21 -11.76 0.06
N ARG A 127 -12.17 -12.70 -0.90
CA ARG A 127 -11.01 -12.96 -1.74
C ARG A 127 -11.25 -12.42 -3.14
N PHE A 128 -10.27 -11.69 -3.64
CA PHE A 128 -10.18 -11.24 -5.02
C PHE A 128 -9.13 -12.05 -5.76
N SER A 129 -9.40 -12.44 -7.01
CA SER A 129 -8.46 -13.16 -7.87
C SER A 129 -8.30 -12.49 -9.23
N HIS A 130 -7.09 -12.54 -9.78
CA HIS A 130 -6.77 -12.03 -11.11
C HIS A 130 -5.68 -12.88 -11.77
N CYS A 131 -5.67 -12.92 -13.10
CA CYS A 131 -4.64 -13.58 -13.89
C CYS A 131 -4.00 -12.52 -14.79
N SER A 132 -2.74 -12.19 -14.51
CA SER A 132 -1.94 -11.26 -15.31
C SER A 132 -1.11 -12.09 -16.29
N PRO A 133 -1.37 -12.03 -17.61
CA PRO A 133 -0.75 -12.93 -18.57
C PRO A 133 0.76 -12.68 -18.75
N ASP A 134 1.45 -13.62 -19.39
CA ASP A 134 2.84 -13.41 -19.85
C ASP A 134 2.93 -12.18 -20.76
N GLY A 135 3.89 -11.31 -20.49
CA GLY A 135 4.10 -10.05 -21.20
C GLY A 135 3.20 -8.89 -20.74
N ASP A 136 2.28 -9.09 -19.80
CA ASP A 136 1.46 -8.01 -19.24
C ASP A 136 2.33 -6.91 -18.64
N GLU A 137 2.15 -5.67 -19.10
CA GLU A 137 3.00 -4.51 -18.80
C GLU A 137 4.52 -4.73 -19.01
N GLY A 138 4.91 -5.76 -19.76
CA GLY A 138 6.31 -6.14 -20.04
C GLY A 138 6.92 -7.16 -19.08
N TYR A 139 6.16 -7.70 -18.12
CA TYR A 139 6.64 -8.70 -17.17
C TYR A 139 6.50 -10.13 -17.73
N PRO A 140 7.51 -11.01 -17.55
CA PRO A 140 7.42 -12.41 -17.99
C PRO A 140 6.52 -13.25 -17.09
N GLY A 141 5.96 -14.33 -17.64
CA GLY A 141 5.19 -15.35 -16.94
C GLY A 141 3.74 -14.96 -16.72
N ASN A 142 2.86 -15.94 -16.86
CA ASN A 142 1.50 -15.83 -16.35
C ASN A 142 1.57 -15.78 -14.83
N LEU A 143 0.91 -14.82 -14.21
CA LEU A 143 0.82 -14.69 -12.77
C LEU A 143 -0.64 -14.82 -12.34
N ARG A 144 -0.94 -15.91 -11.63
CA ARG A 144 -2.20 -16.06 -10.90
C ARG A 144 -2.02 -15.45 -9.52
N VAL A 145 -2.80 -14.43 -9.22
CA VAL A 145 -2.67 -13.66 -7.98
C VAL A 145 -4.00 -13.60 -7.26
N SER A 146 -3.96 -13.66 -5.93
CA SER A 146 -5.12 -13.43 -5.08
C SER A 146 -4.81 -12.46 -3.95
N VAL A 147 -5.81 -11.65 -3.59
CA VAL A 147 -5.78 -10.75 -2.45
C VAL A 147 -7.00 -11.03 -1.58
N THR A 148 -6.76 -11.40 -0.32
CA THR A 148 -7.83 -11.71 0.63
C THR A 148 -7.86 -10.65 1.73
N TYR A 149 -9.01 -9.98 1.89
CA TYR A 149 -9.27 -9.08 3.00
C TYR A 149 -10.14 -9.78 4.04
N CYS A 150 -9.62 -9.94 5.24
CA CYS A 150 -10.35 -10.51 6.38
C CYS A 150 -10.44 -9.47 7.50
N LEU A 151 -11.63 -9.28 8.05
CA LEU A 151 -11.84 -8.37 9.17
C LEU A 151 -12.24 -9.16 10.41
N GLU A 152 -11.49 -9.00 11.50
CA GLU A 152 -11.77 -9.66 12.76
C GLU A 152 -11.59 -8.69 13.93
N LYS A 153 -12.67 -8.44 14.68
CA LYS A 153 -12.71 -7.45 15.77
C LYS A 153 -12.20 -6.07 15.31
N HIS A 154 -10.92 -5.78 15.59
CA HIS A 154 -10.24 -4.52 15.39
C HIS A 154 -9.25 -4.55 14.22
N THR A 155 -9.04 -5.72 13.60
CA THR A 155 -7.92 -5.95 12.69
C THR A 155 -8.42 -6.28 11.30
N LEU A 156 -8.04 -5.46 10.33
CA LEU A 156 -8.11 -5.78 8.92
C LEU A 156 -6.80 -6.48 8.50
N SER A 157 -6.88 -7.74 8.12
CA SER A 157 -5.77 -8.50 7.55
C SER A 157 -5.90 -8.52 6.03
N VAL A 158 -4.78 -8.29 5.34
CA VAL A 158 -4.65 -8.37 3.89
C VAL A 158 -3.62 -9.44 3.58
N HIS A 159 -4.05 -10.50 2.89
CA HIS A 159 -3.20 -11.60 2.47
C HIS A 159 -3.01 -11.56 0.97
N TYR A 160 -1.76 -11.65 0.52
CA TYR A 160 -1.38 -11.71 -0.88
C TYR A 160 -0.85 -13.11 -1.17
N SER A 161 -1.40 -13.76 -2.20
CA SER A 161 -0.80 -14.97 -2.75
C SER A 161 -0.57 -14.85 -4.26
N ALA A 162 0.52 -15.42 -4.76
CA ALA A 162 0.71 -15.52 -6.20
C ALA A 162 1.52 -16.75 -6.61
N HIS A 163 1.22 -17.25 -7.80
CA HIS A 163 1.89 -18.37 -8.46
C HIS A 163 2.19 -17.99 -9.90
N THR A 164 3.37 -18.37 -10.39
CA THR A 164 3.77 -18.11 -11.77
C THR A 164 4.16 -19.38 -12.52
N ASP A 165 4.15 -19.33 -13.85
CA ASP A 165 4.68 -20.40 -14.71
C ASP A 165 6.07 -20.09 -15.29
N LYS A 166 6.59 -18.88 -15.02
CA LYS A 166 7.94 -18.46 -15.42
C LYS A 166 8.47 -17.44 -14.42
N THR A 167 9.77 -17.53 -14.10
CA THR A 167 10.43 -16.62 -13.16
C THR A 167 10.13 -15.15 -13.48
N THR A 168 9.62 -14.42 -12.49
CA THR A 168 9.17 -13.02 -12.64
C THR A 168 9.30 -12.25 -11.34
N PRO A 169 9.60 -10.94 -11.35
CA PRO A 169 9.57 -10.16 -10.12
C PRO A 169 8.13 -9.96 -9.64
N VAL A 170 7.90 -10.11 -8.33
CA VAL A 170 6.60 -9.87 -7.71
C VAL A 170 6.80 -9.06 -6.43
N ASN A 171 6.06 -7.96 -6.30
CA ASN A 171 6.01 -7.14 -5.09
C ASN A 171 4.63 -6.50 -4.99
N LEU A 172 3.80 -6.98 -4.07
CA LEU A 172 2.41 -6.56 -3.94
C LEU A 172 2.22 -5.75 -2.65
N THR A 173 1.42 -4.70 -2.73
CA THR A 173 1.08 -3.88 -1.57
C THR A 173 -0.30 -3.23 -1.74
N ASN A 174 -0.77 -2.54 -0.70
CA ASN A 174 -1.97 -1.72 -0.74
C ASN A 174 -1.62 -0.26 -0.48
N HIS A 175 -2.07 0.64 -1.35
CA HIS A 175 -1.73 2.06 -1.35
C HIS A 175 -2.81 2.92 -0.69
N SER A 176 -3.33 2.48 0.46
CA SER A 176 -4.27 3.27 1.26
C SER A 176 -3.60 4.52 1.85
N TYR A 177 -4.32 5.64 1.77
CA TYR A 177 -3.91 6.93 2.33
C TYR A 177 -4.72 7.17 3.60
N PHE A 178 -4.06 7.17 4.75
CA PHE A 178 -4.67 7.27 6.06
C PHE A 178 -4.61 8.70 6.62
N ASN A 179 -5.69 9.11 7.30
CA ASN A 179 -5.71 10.22 8.24
C ASN A 179 -6.59 9.80 9.43
N LEU A 180 -5.99 9.56 10.60
CA LEU A 180 -6.70 9.08 11.79
C LEU A 180 -7.54 10.19 12.47
N GLY A 181 -7.36 11.44 12.07
CA GLY A 181 -8.30 12.53 12.37
C GLY A 181 -9.59 12.46 11.54
N GLY A 182 -9.57 11.71 10.43
CA GLY A 182 -10.65 11.56 9.46
C GLY A 182 -10.24 12.07 8.07
N GLN A 183 -10.76 11.45 7.02
CA GLN A 183 -10.34 11.67 5.63
C GLN A 183 -10.47 13.13 5.12
N GLY A 184 -11.35 13.93 5.74
CA GLY A 184 -11.55 15.34 5.39
C GLY A 184 -10.64 16.33 6.13
N LYS A 185 -9.70 15.86 6.96
CA LYS A 185 -8.73 16.72 7.65
C LYS A 185 -7.67 17.23 6.66
N ALA A 186 -7.20 18.46 6.90
CA ALA A 186 -6.31 19.15 5.97
C ALA A 186 -4.88 18.60 5.95
N ASP A 187 -4.40 18.05 7.07
CA ASP A 187 -3.04 17.56 7.22
C ASP A 187 -2.96 16.40 8.23
N ILE A 188 -1.76 15.83 8.35
CA ILE A 188 -1.40 14.79 9.31
C ILE A 188 -0.45 15.30 10.40
N TYR A 189 -0.21 16.61 10.53
CA TYR A 189 0.93 17.14 11.29
C TYR A 189 0.87 16.84 12.78
N ASP A 190 -0.33 16.62 13.30
CA ASP A 190 -0.64 16.24 14.67
C ASP A 190 -0.51 14.72 14.95
N HIS A 191 -0.19 13.91 13.95
CA HIS A 191 0.00 12.48 14.15
C HIS A 191 1.36 12.17 14.77
N GLU A 192 1.36 11.28 15.76
CA GLU A 192 2.57 10.68 16.31
C GLU A 192 2.86 9.38 15.57
N VAL A 193 4.04 9.27 14.98
CA VAL A 193 4.46 8.12 14.16
C VAL A 193 5.62 7.40 14.82
N THR A 194 5.57 6.08 14.80
CA THR A 194 6.66 5.18 15.14
C THR A 194 6.84 4.16 14.02
N VAL A 195 8.06 3.95 13.55
CA VAL A 195 8.42 2.91 12.57
C VAL A 195 9.49 2.01 13.18
N PHE A 196 9.24 0.71 13.23
CA PHE A 196 10.11 -0.27 13.87
C PHE A 196 11.23 -0.73 12.93
N ALA A 197 12.05 0.22 12.46
CA ALA A 197 13.15 -0.02 11.54
C ALA A 197 14.46 0.60 12.05
N GLN A 198 15.57 -0.10 11.88
CA GLN A 198 16.91 0.40 12.24
C GLN A 198 17.61 1.06 11.06
N THR A 199 17.17 0.78 9.83
CA THR A 199 17.77 1.28 8.60
C THR A 199 16.69 1.72 7.62
N TYR A 200 17.07 2.57 6.68
CA TYR A 200 16.24 3.03 5.57
C TYR A 200 17.06 3.05 4.28
N LEU A 201 16.39 3.25 3.16
CA LEU A 201 17.03 3.37 1.85
C LEU A 201 17.07 4.84 1.41
N PRO A 202 18.26 5.49 1.41
CA PRO A 202 18.44 6.77 0.73
C PRO A 202 18.20 6.60 -0.78
N VAL A 203 17.58 7.60 -1.39
CA VAL A 203 17.24 7.62 -2.81
C VAL A 203 18.01 8.70 -3.57
N ASP A 204 18.13 8.51 -4.88
CA ASP A 204 18.64 9.53 -5.81
C ASP A 204 17.55 10.53 -6.22
N ASP A 205 17.91 11.50 -7.08
CA ASP A 205 17.00 12.55 -7.57
C ASP A 205 15.82 12.00 -8.41
N THR A 206 15.84 10.72 -8.77
CA THR A 206 14.76 10.02 -9.48
C THR A 206 13.95 9.09 -8.58
N MET A 207 14.18 9.17 -7.26
CA MET A 207 13.54 8.36 -6.22
C MET A 207 13.89 6.86 -6.31
N ILE A 208 15.03 6.50 -6.91
CA ILE A 208 15.56 5.13 -6.90
C ILE A 208 16.51 4.97 -5.71
N PRO A 209 16.44 3.87 -4.93
CA PRO A 209 17.40 3.60 -3.88
C PRO A 209 18.83 3.59 -4.42
N THR A 210 19.73 4.29 -3.73
CA THR A 210 21.16 4.37 -4.08
C THR A 210 21.91 3.04 -3.96
N GLY A 211 21.30 2.05 -3.30
CA GLY A 211 21.92 0.79 -2.88
C GLY A 211 22.52 0.80 -1.49
N GLU A 212 22.63 1.97 -0.85
CA GLU A 212 22.99 2.11 0.55
C GLU A 212 21.81 1.67 1.46
N VAL A 213 22.12 0.86 2.48
CA VAL A 213 21.21 0.55 3.59
C VAL A 213 21.70 1.34 4.80
N LYS A 214 21.11 2.51 5.03
CA LYS A 214 21.65 3.50 5.97
C LYS A 214 20.99 3.41 7.34
N PRO A 215 21.75 3.42 8.46
CA PRO A 215 21.18 3.53 9.79
C PRO A 215 20.30 4.77 9.95
N VAL A 216 19.17 4.63 10.65
CA VAL A 216 18.29 5.77 10.96
C VAL A 216 18.84 6.64 12.08
N GLU A 217 19.69 6.08 12.94
CA GLU A 217 20.24 6.75 14.12
C GLU A 217 20.92 8.07 13.76
N ASN A 218 20.63 9.12 14.55
CA ASN A 218 21.12 10.48 14.34
C ASN A 218 20.72 11.10 12.98
N THR A 219 19.61 10.66 12.40
CA THR A 219 19.02 11.25 11.19
C THR A 219 17.55 11.64 11.40
N PRO A 220 16.96 12.50 10.54
CA PRO A 220 15.51 12.72 10.53
C PRO A 220 14.68 11.46 10.26
N PHE A 221 15.30 10.39 9.78
CA PHE A 221 14.64 9.09 9.59
C PHE A 221 14.55 8.28 10.87
N ASP A 222 15.09 8.75 12.01
CA ASP A 222 14.89 8.08 13.29
C ASP A 222 13.44 8.28 13.78
N LEU A 223 12.59 7.31 13.44
CA LEU A 223 11.20 7.19 13.86
C LEU A 223 11.00 6.02 14.84
N ARG A 224 12.08 5.52 15.47
CA ARG A 224 12.00 4.34 16.36
C ARG A 224 11.24 4.61 17.65
N ALA A 225 11.16 5.87 18.05
CA ALA A 225 10.29 6.38 19.12
C ALA A 225 9.14 7.21 18.52
N PRO A 226 8.01 7.39 19.23
CA PRO A 226 6.93 8.26 18.78
C PRO A 226 7.42 9.68 18.51
N VAL A 227 7.21 10.16 17.29
CA VAL A 227 7.53 11.54 16.88
C VAL A 227 6.33 12.22 16.26
N LEU A 228 6.13 13.50 16.58
CA LEU A 228 5.12 14.32 15.93
C LEU A 228 5.54 14.59 14.48
N ILE A 229 4.79 14.07 13.52
CA ILE A 229 5.23 14.02 12.13
C ILE A 229 5.38 15.43 11.52
N GLY A 230 4.53 16.39 11.90
CA GLY A 230 4.61 17.76 11.41
C GLY A 230 5.92 18.47 11.77
N SER A 231 6.49 18.18 12.94
CA SER A 231 7.80 18.71 13.32
C SER A 231 8.90 18.02 12.53
N ARG A 232 8.82 16.69 12.40
CA ARG A 232 9.84 15.92 11.69
C ARG A 232 9.93 16.25 10.19
N LEU A 233 8.80 16.53 9.55
CA LEU A 233 8.76 16.92 8.13
C LEU A 233 9.59 18.18 7.83
N LYS A 234 9.75 19.08 8.80
CA LYS A 234 10.55 20.32 8.64
C LYS A 234 12.07 20.06 8.62
N GLU A 235 12.50 18.90 9.07
CA GLU A 235 13.92 18.52 9.13
C GLU A 235 14.39 17.79 7.87
N LEU A 236 13.45 17.38 7.01
CA LEU A 236 13.77 16.71 5.76
C LEU A 236 14.18 17.71 4.67
N PRO A 237 15.18 17.38 3.83
CA PRO A 237 15.57 18.23 2.71
C PRO A 237 14.55 18.25 1.56
N GLY A 238 13.63 17.27 1.54
CA GLY A 238 12.64 17.06 0.49
C GLY A 238 11.22 17.49 0.89
N PRO A 239 10.21 17.21 0.05
CA PRO A 239 8.85 17.67 0.28
C PRO A 239 8.16 16.96 1.45
N GLY A 240 8.68 15.81 1.88
CA GLY A 240 8.21 14.98 3.00
C GLY A 240 8.86 13.58 2.94
N PHE A 241 8.32 12.60 3.66
CA PHE A 241 8.77 11.22 3.53
C PHE A 241 8.20 10.61 2.24
N ASP A 242 9.05 9.92 1.49
CA ASP A 242 8.72 8.98 0.43
C ASP A 242 9.83 7.94 0.35
N HIS A 243 10.04 7.20 1.45
CA HIS A 243 11.19 6.32 1.62
C HIS A 243 10.79 4.94 2.14
N ASN A 244 11.59 3.94 1.74
CA ASN A 244 11.48 2.59 2.26
C ASN A 244 12.28 2.46 3.57
N PHE A 245 11.59 2.09 4.64
CA PHE A 245 12.19 1.65 5.90
C PHE A 245 12.40 0.14 5.88
N CYS A 246 13.59 -0.29 6.28
CA CYS A 246 13.99 -1.70 6.29
C CYS A 246 13.52 -2.33 7.60
N LEU A 247 12.47 -3.15 7.55
CA LEU A 247 11.95 -3.89 8.71
C LEU A 247 12.78 -5.13 9.03
N TRP A 248 13.60 -5.55 8.07
CA TRP A 248 14.41 -6.75 8.12
C TRP A 248 15.88 -6.45 7.90
N GLU A 249 16.70 -7.32 8.49
CA GLU A 249 18.12 -7.41 8.20
C GLU A 249 18.39 -8.74 7.47
N PRO A 250 19.34 -8.77 6.52
CA PRO A 250 19.74 -10.01 5.85
C PRO A 250 20.08 -11.12 6.85
N GLY A 251 19.57 -12.34 6.60
CA GLY A 251 19.84 -13.51 7.44
C GLY A 251 18.84 -13.75 8.59
N GLN A 252 17.88 -12.85 8.81
CA GLN A 252 16.81 -13.09 9.78
C GLN A 252 15.65 -13.91 9.18
N PRO A 253 14.92 -14.71 10.00
CA PRO A 253 13.79 -15.51 9.50
C PRO A 253 12.65 -14.61 9.01
N ARG A 254 11.96 -15.13 7.98
CA ARG A 254 10.82 -14.48 7.32
C ARG A 254 9.54 -14.58 8.17
N GLU A 255 9.53 -13.91 9.31
CA GLU A 255 8.42 -13.91 10.26
C GLU A 255 7.66 -12.58 10.27
N GLU A 256 6.41 -12.62 10.74
CA GLU A 256 5.61 -11.43 10.94
C GLU A 256 6.19 -10.55 12.06
N ARG A 257 6.25 -9.25 11.81
CA ARG A 257 6.84 -8.26 12.74
C ARG A 257 5.99 -7.01 12.83
N HIS A 258 6.17 -6.26 13.91
CA HIS A 258 5.65 -4.91 14.00
C HIS A 258 6.34 -4.03 12.96
N CYS A 259 5.54 -3.27 12.21
CA CYS A 259 5.97 -2.39 11.12
C CYS A 259 5.96 -0.94 11.59
N ALA A 260 4.79 -0.47 12.02
CA ALA A 260 4.60 0.91 12.44
C ALA A 260 3.46 1.03 13.45
N ARG A 261 3.47 2.13 14.18
CA ARG A 261 2.36 2.58 15.02
C ARG A 261 2.12 4.06 14.77
N VAL A 262 0.88 4.43 14.50
CA VAL A 262 0.47 5.83 14.30
C VAL A 262 -0.66 6.16 15.24
N VAL A 263 -0.56 7.31 15.91
CA VAL A 263 -1.57 7.81 16.84
C VAL A 263 -1.99 9.19 16.38
N HIS A 264 -3.28 9.47 16.47
CA HIS A 264 -3.78 10.83 16.41
C HIS A 264 -4.32 11.23 17.80
N PRO A 265 -3.56 12.03 18.56
CA PRO A 265 -3.86 12.33 19.96
C PRO A 265 -5.26 12.91 20.16
N GLU A 266 -5.73 13.81 19.31
CA GLU A 266 -7.04 14.47 19.49
C GLU A 266 -8.20 13.46 19.45
N SER A 267 -8.25 12.59 18.43
CA SER A 267 -9.30 11.55 18.36
C SER A 267 -9.03 10.38 19.31
N GLY A 268 -7.78 10.15 19.67
CA GLY A 268 -7.34 8.94 20.38
C GLY A 268 -7.27 7.69 19.50
N ARG A 269 -7.52 7.80 18.18
CA ARG A 269 -7.38 6.65 17.26
C ARG A 269 -5.92 6.23 17.14
N VAL A 270 -5.72 4.92 17.10
CA VAL A 270 -4.41 4.29 16.93
C VAL A 270 -4.49 3.29 15.78
N LEU A 271 -3.50 3.34 14.90
CA LEU A 271 -3.23 2.34 13.87
C LEU A 271 -1.93 1.63 14.22
N GLU A 272 -1.99 0.32 14.43
CA GLU A 272 -0.81 -0.55 14.53
C GLU A 272 -0.74 -1.41 13.28
N VAL A 273 0.44 -1.49 12.67
CA VAL A 273 0.69 -2.29 11.47
C VAL A 273 1.68 -3.40 11.79
N SER A 274 1.36 -4.64 11.41
CA SER A 274 2.32 -5.75 11.37
C SER A 274 2.34 -6.37 9.97
N THR A 275 3.46 -6.99 9.59
CA THR A 275 3.62 -7.56 8.24
C THR A 275 4.69 -8.63 8.18
N THR A 276 4.60 -9.49 7.16
CA THR A 276 5.67 -10.41 6.74
C THR A 276 6.57 -9.84 5.64
N GLN A 277 6.34 -8.60 5.20
CA GLN A 277 7.17 -7.93 4.20
C GLN A 277 8.49 -7.41 4.82
N PRO A 278 9.59 -7.33 4.04
CA PRO A 278 10.89 -6.88 4.56
C PRO A 278 11.05 -5.36 4.66
N GLY A 279 10.11 -4.59 4.12
CA GLY A 279 10.13 -3.14 4.19
C GLY A 279 8.74 -2.51 4.23
N VAL A 280 8.72 -1.21 4.49
CA VAL A 280 7.53 -0.37 4.39
C VAL A 280 7.89 0.95 3.72
N GLN A 281 7.16 1.30 2.66
CA GLN A 281 7.17 2.66 2.14
C GLN A 281 6.37 3.54 3.11
N PHE A 282 7.03 4.53 3.69
CA PHE A 282 6.34 5.59 4.40
C PHE A 282 6.30 6.83 3.53
N TYR A 283 5.10 7.16 3.05
CA TYR A 283 4.86 8.27 2.15
C TYR A 283 3.85 9.25 2.76
N THR A 284 4.20 10.53 2.84
CA THR A 284 3.37 11.57 3.50
C THR A 284 2.55 12.40 2.52
N SER A 285 2.05 11.81 1.43
CA SER A 285 1.17 12.46 0.45
C SER A 285 1.71 13.77 -0.16
N ASN A 286 3.02 13.82 -0.39
CA ASN A 286 3.78 15.00 -0.81
C ASN A 286 3.27 15.65 -2.13
N PHE A 287 2.63 14.87 -2.99
CA PHE A 287 2.22 15.26 -4.35
C PHE A 287 0.71 15.48 -4.50
N LEU A 288 -0.05 15.41 -3.42
CA LEU A 288 -1.45 15.85 -3.45
C LEU A 288 -1.50 17.39 -3.50
N ASP A 289 -2.43 17.94 -4.27
CA ASP A 289 -2.51 19.37 -4.58
C ASP A 289 -3.88 19.99 -4.27
N GLY A 290 -4.80 19.20 -3.71
CA GLY A 290 -6.15 19.64 -3.36
C GLY A 290 -7.15 19.64 -4.52
N THR A 291 -6.75 19.20 -5.71
CA THR A 291 -7.62 19.26 -6.92
C THR A 291 -8.55 18.06 -7.07
N LEU A 292 -8.26 16.95 -6.39
CA LEU A 292 -9.06 15.72 -6.46
C LEU A 292 -10.38 15.87 -5.69
N PRO A 293 -11.52 15.44 -6.26
CA PRO A 293 -12.83 15.54 -5.62
C PRO A 293 -13.03 14.43 -4.60
N GLY A 294 -12.57 14.64 -3.37
CA GLY A 294 -12.68 13.66 -2.29
C GLY A 294 -14.10 13.35 -1.82
N LYS A 295 -14.22 12.34 -0.96
CA LYS A 295 -15.50 11.89 -0.39
C LYS A 295 -16.18 13.02 0.39
N GLY A 296 -17.49 13.17 0.21
CA GLY A 296 -18.28 14.19 0.89
C GLY A 296 -17.88 15.63 0.55
N GLY A 297 -17.27 15.84 -0.62
CA GLY A 297 -16.76 17.16 -1.05
C GLY A 297 -15.44 17.57 -0.41
N ALA A 298 -14.72 16.65 0.23
CA ALA A 298 -13.38 16.90 0.77
C ALA A 298 -12.39 17.25 -0.35
N SER A 299 -11.41 18.10 -0.03
CA SER A 299 -10.22 18.32 -0.85
C SER A 299 -9.03 17.65 -0.16
N TYR A 300 -8.13 17.05 -0.93
CA TYR A 300 -6.93 16.40 -0.41
C TYR A 300 -5.67 17.18 -0.78
N PRO A 301 -5.25 18.16 0.04
CA PRO A 301 -4.02 18.90 -0.20
C PRO A 301 -2.77 18.09 0.16
N LYS A 302 -1.60 18.66 -0.12
CA LYS A 302 -0.31 18.13 0.29
C LYS A 302 -0.32 17.83 1.80
N HIS A 303 0.17 16.63 2.16
CA HIS A 303 0.25 16.15 3.53
C HIS A 303 -1.09 15.86 4.21
N SER A 304 -2.21 15.80 3.49
CA SER A 304 -3.52 15.43 4.07
C SER A 304 -3.62 13.99 4.55
N ALA A 305 -2.66 13.12 4.22
CA ALA A 305 -2.66 11.71 4.59
C ALA A 305 -1.25 11.10 4.55
N PHE A 306 -1.12 9.88 5.04
CA PHE A 306 0.09 9.06 4.89
C PHE A 306 -0.22 7.66 4.36
N CYS A 307 0.75 7.01 3.74
CA CYS A 307 0.72 5.61 3.33
C CYS A 307 1.76 4.81 4.11
N LEU A 308 1.41 3.56 4.40
CA LEU A 308 2.30 2.54 4.98
C LEU A 308 2.26 1.30 4.08
N GLU A 309 2.91 1.40 2.92
CA GLU A 309 2.91 0.34 1.92
C GLU A 309 3.94 -0.72 2.33
N THR A 310 3.50 -1.76 3.02
CA THR A 310 4.35 -2.91 3.34
C THR A 310 4.72 -3.63 2.05
N GLN A 311 6.01 -3.80 1.77
CA GLN A 311 6.50 -4.24 0.46
C GLN A 311 7.88 -4.87 0.55
N ASN A 312 8.34 -5.50 -0.53
CA ASN A 312 9.76 -5.67 -0.77
C ASN A 312 10.40 -4.33 -1.16
N TRP A 313 11.72 -4.21 -1.00
CA TRP A 313 12.44 -2.96 -1.20
C TRP A 313 12.36 -2.50 -2.67
N PRO A 314 12.21 -1.19 -2.93
CA PRO A 314 12.17 -0.67 -4.29
C PRO A 314 13.41 -1.04 -5.10
N ASP A 315 13.24 -1.26 -6.40
CA ASP A 315 14.32 -1.63 -7.33
C ASP A 315 15.11 -2.90 -6.95
N ALA A 316 14.62 -3.74 -6.03
CA ALA A 316 15.30 -4.97 -5.58
C ALA A 316 15.66 -5.92 -6.73
N VAL A 317 14.90 -5.93 -7.84
CA VAL A 317 15.21 -6.73 -9.03
C VAL A 317 16.55 -6.34 -9.70
N ASN A 318 17.05 -5.12 -9.46
CA ASN A 318 18.31 -4.61 -10.00
C ASN A 318 19.41 -4.48 -8.92
N GLN A 319 19.10 -4.79 -7.66
CA GLN A 319 20.00 -4.58 -6.52
C GLN A 319 20.22 -5.90 -5.77
N PRO A 320 21.25 -6.68 -6.13
CA PRO A 320 21.42 -8.06 -5.68
C PRO A 320 21.63 -8.21 -4.16
N GLN A 321 21.97 -7.12 -3.47
CA GLN A 321 22.09 -7.06 -2.01
C GLN A 321 20.75 -6.84 -1.29
N PHE A 322 19.67 -6.52 -2.02
CA PHE A 322 18.32 -6.39 -1.47
C PHE A 322 17.63 -7.76 -1.38
N PRO A 323 16.51 -7.89 -0.62
CA PRO A 323 15.80 -9.16 -0.55
C PRO A 323 15.30 -9.61 -1.92
N ASP A 324 15.49 -10.90 -2.25
CA ASP A 324 15.10 -11.48 -3.54
C ASP A 324 13.62 -11.16 -3.87
N ALA A 325 13.42 -10.53 -5.02
CA ALA A 325 12.11 -10.13 -5.54
C ALA A 325 11.56 -11.10 -6.59
N LEU A 326 12.35 -12.09 -7.01
CA LEU A 326 11.93 -13.06 -8.02
C LEU A 326 11.06 -14.15 -7.39
N LEU A 327 9.93 -14.43 -8.04
CA LEU A 327 9.11 -15.60 -7.81
C LEU A 327 9.41 -16.62 -8.91
N ARG A 328 9.75 -17.85 -8.53
CA ARG A 328 10.00 -18.98 -9.45
C ARG A 328 8.78 -19.91 -9.56
N PRO A 329 8.65 -20.72 -10.62
CA PRO A 329 7.46 -21.58 -10.83
C PRO A 329 7.16 -22.58 -9.71
N GLU A 330 8.18 -23.02 -8.98
CA GLU A 330 8.09 -23.96 -7.86
C GLU A 330 7.79 -23.29 -6.51
N GLU A 331 7.83 -21.97 -6.46
CA GLU A 331 7.65 -21.17 -5.26
C GLU A 331 6.23 -20.60 -5.17
N GLU A 332 5.81 -20.27 -3.96
CA GLU A 332 4.58 -19.51 -3.71
C GLU A 332 4.93 -18.15 -3.10
N TYR A 333 4.41 -17.08 -3.68
CA TYR A 333 4.46 -15.76 -3.06
C TYR A 333 3.40 -15.73 -1.96
N LEU A 334 3.79 -15.52 -0.70
CA LEU A 334 2.86 -15.37 0.43
C LEU A 334 3.29 -14.21 1.31
N HIS A 335 2.46 -13.18 1.37
CA HIS A 335 2.67 -12.07 2.29
C HIS A 335 1.39 -11.65 2.99
N THR A 336 1.51 -11.18 4.23
CA THR A 336 0.38 -10.68 5.01
C THR A 336 0.72 -9.33 5.63
N THR A 337 -0.27 -8.44 5.66
CA THR A 337 -0.23 -7.18 6.41
C THR A 337 -1.48 -7.04 7.24
N ARG A 338 -1.34 -6.60 8.48
CA ARG A 338 -2.46 -6.40 9.41
C ARG A 338 -2.51 -4.95 9.85
N PHE A 339 -3.67 -4.34 9.68
CA PHE A 339 -4.01 -3.00 10.15
C PHE A 339 -4.94 -3.15 11.35
N LYS A 340 -4.40 -2.95 12.55
CA LYS A 340 -5.14 -3.04 13.81
C LYS A 340 -5.51 -1.64 14.29
N PHE A 341 -6.81 -1.42 14.45
CA PHE A 341 -7.38 -0.14 14.87
C PHE A 341 -7.82 -0.19 16.32
N THR A 342 -7.22 0.64 17.16
CA THR A 342 -7.55 0.75 18.58
C THR A 342 -7.76 2.21 18.98
N VAL A 343 -8.10 2.43 20.24
CA VAL A 343 -8.33 3.73 20.84
C VAL A 343 -7.50 3.82 22.12
N LEU A 344 -6.89 4.99 22.36
CA LEU A 344 -6.10 5.30 23.57
C LEU A 344 -6.94 5.35 24.84
#